data_AF-A0ABD3E611-F1
#
_entry.id   AF-A0ABD3E611-F1
#
_cell.length_a   1.000
_cell.length_b   1.000
_cell.length_c   1.000
_cell.angle_alpha   90.00
_cell.angle_beta   90.00
_cell.angle_gamma   90.00
#
_symmetry.space_group_name_H-M   'P 1'
#
loop_
_entity.id
_entity.type
_entity.pdbx_description
1 polymer ?
#
loop_
_entity_poly.entity_id
_entity_poly.type
_entity_poly.pdbx_seq_one_letter_code
_entity_poly.pdbx_strand_id
1 'polypeptide(L)'
;MNSLGTSIVNGIYRIVINQILQSPGIYYRSELDHNGISVYTGTIISDWGGRSELEIDRKARIWARVSRKQKISILVLSSAMGSNLREILDNVFPF
;
A
#
# COMPACT_ATOMS: atom_id res chain seq x y z
N MET A 1 -21.36 -16.54 -23.21
CA MET A 1 -20.08 -16.95 -23.81
C MET A 1 -20.33 -18.20 -24.64
N ASN A 2 -19.88 -18.27 -25.89
CA ASN A 2 -20.04 -19.46 -26.72
C ASN A 2 -18.93 -20.50 -26.43
N SER A 3 -19.02 -21.67 -27.05
CA SER A 3 -18.04 -22.77 -26.92
C SER A 3 -16.60 -22.38 -27.31
N LEU A 4 -16.44 -21.28 -28.06
CA LEU A 4 -15.16 -20.72 -28.47
C LEU A 4 -14.62 -19.66 -27.50
N GLY A 5 -15.29 -19.40 -26.37
CA GLY A 5 -14.85 -18.41 -25.38
C GLY A 5 -15.12 -16.94 -25.78
N THR A 6 -15.98 -16.70 -26.78
CA THR A 6 -16.35 -15.35 -27.22
C THR A 6 -17.71 -14.93 -26.64
N SER A 7 -17.91 -13.64 -26.44
CA SER A 7 -19.16 -13.02 -26.02
C SER A 7 -19.62 -12.02 -27.07
N ILE A 8 -20.93 -11.96 -27.36
CA ILE A 8 -21.47 -10.99 -28.32
C ILE A 8 -21.89 -9.74 -27.55
N VAL A 9 -21.33 -8.58 -27.94
CA VAL A 9 -21.67 -7.27 -27.38
C VAL A 9 -22.01 -6.34 -28.54
N ASN A 10 -23.25 -5.83 -28.58
CA ASN A 10 -23.78 -5.01 -29.67
C ASN A 10 -23.62 -5.66 -31.06
N GLY A 11 -23.88 -6.97 -31.16
CA GLY A 11 -23.77 -7.72 -32.42
C GLY A 11 -22.35 -8.05 -32.86
N ILE A 12 -21.32 -7.65 -32.11
CA ILE A 12 -19.91 -7.89 -32.41
C ILE A 12 -19.32 -8.91 -31.42
N TYR A 13 -18.54 -9.87 -31.93
CA TYR A 13 -17.80 -10.82 -31.10
C TYR A 13 -16.67 -10.12 -30.33
N ARG A 14 -16.61 -10.37 -29.02
CA ARG A 14 -15.58 -9.89 -28.11
C ARG A 14 -15.03 -11.05 -27.30
N ILE A 15 -13.78 -10.93 -26.86
CA ILE A 15 -13.11 -11.89 -25.99
C ILE A 15 -12.78 -11.18 -24.69
N VAL A 16 -13.06 -11.84 -23.56
CA VAL A 16 -12.64 -11.36 -22.24
C VAL A 16 -11.24 -11.89 -21.97
N ILE A 17 -10.32 -11.00 -21.64
CA ILE A 17 -8.96 -11.36 -21.24
C ILE A 17 -8.85 -11.33 -19.72
N ASN A 18 -8.16 -12.33 -19.17
CA ASN A 18 -7.83 -12.34 -17.75
C ASN A 18 -6.74 -11.30 -17.48
N GLN A 19 -6.96 -10.45 -16.47
CA GLN A 19 -5.96 -9.52 -15.98
C GLN A 19 -5.09 -10.19 -14.91
N ILE A 20 -3.81 -9.82 -14.87
CA ILE A 20 -2.92 -10.18 -13.76
C ILE A 20 -2.79 -8.93 -12.88
N LEU A 21 -3.31 -9.03 -11.66
CA LEU A 21 -3.35 -7.95 -10.68
C LEU A 21 -2.72 -8.40 -9.37
N GLN A 22 -2.22 -7.46 -8.60
CA GLN A 22 -1.71 -7.72 -7.26
C GLN A 22 -2.89 -7.99 -6.32
N SER A 23 -2.86 -9.11 -5.61
CA SER A 23 -3.88 -9.47 -4.63
C SER A 23 -3.91 -8.46 -3.46
N PRO A 24 -5.05 -8.36 -2.76
CA PRO A 24 -5.08 -7.67 -1.47
C PRO A 24 -4.07 -8.30 -0.49
N GLY A 25 -3.36 -7.47 0.26
CA GLY A 25 -2.30 -7.93 1.15
C GLY A 25 -1.30 -6.84 1.52
N ILE A 26 -0.26 -7.25 2.26
CA ILE A 26 0.85 -6.41 2.68
C ILE A 26 2.10 -6.85 1.92
N TYR A 27 2.75 -5.91 1.26
CA TYR A 27 3.93 -6.13 0.44
C TYR A 27 5.09 -5.29 0.94
N TYR A 28 6.26 -5.91 1.07
CA TYR A 28 7.47 -5.24 1.50
C TYR A 28 8.44 -5.07 0.33
N ARG A 29 9.12 -3.93 0.31
CA ARG A 29 10.20 -3.64 -0.64
C ARG A 29 11.35 -2.97 0.09
N SER A 30 12.57 -3.29 -0.32
CA SER A 30 13.78 -2.57 0.06
C SER A 30 14.42 -2.02 -1.21
N GLU A 31 14.74 -0.73 -1.22
CA GLU A 31 15.46 -0.07 -2.32
C GLU A 31 16.72 0.58 -1.76
N LEU A 32 17.85 0.43 -2.47
CA LEU A 32 19.07 1.17 -2.15
C LEU A 32 18.98 2.55 -2.78
N ASP A 33 19.17 3.57 -1.95
CA ASP A 33 19.37 4.91 -2.47
C ASP A 33 20.77 5.08 -3.12
N HIS A 34 20.93 6.16 -3.89
CA HIS A 34 22.19 6.69 -4.41
C HIS A 34 23.33 6.74 -3.38
N ASN A 35 23.01 6.97 -2.10
CA ASN A 35 24.00 6.99 -1.02
C ASN A 35 24.27 5.61 -0.39
N GLY A 36 23.72 4.53 -0.95
CA GLY A 36 23.83 3.16 -0.42
C GLY A 36 22.98 2.88 0.82
N ILE A 37 22.12 3.81 1.22
CA ILE A 37 21.23 3.64 2.39
C ILE A 37 19.96 2.92 1.94
N SER A 38 19.60 1.85 2.66
CA SER A 38 18.36 1.11 2.40
C SER A 38 17.14 1.90 2.86
N VAL A 39 16.17 2.06 1.95
CA VAL A 39 14.82 2.57 2.22
C VAL A 39 13.86 1.39 2.19
N TYR A 40 13.06 1.25 3.24
CA TYR A 40 12.10 0.16 3.37
C TYR A 40 10.69 0.68 3.19
N THR A 41 9.90 -0.01 2.36
CA THR A 41 8.53 0.36 2.05
C THR A 41 7.58 -0.81 2.29
N GLY A 42 6.55 -0.60 3.10
CA GLY A 42 5.41 -1.49 3.27
C GLY A 42 4.18 -0.94 2.55
N THR A 43 3.70 -1.64 1.52
CA THR A 43 2.45 -1.31 0.82
C THR A 43 1.32 -2.20 1.32
N ILE A 44 0.25 -1.59 1.80
CA ILE A 44 -1.01 -2.24 2.16
C ILE A 44 -1.99 -2.01 1.01
N ILE A 45 -2.55 -3.09 0.47
CA ILE A 45 -3.59 -3.07 -0.56
C ILE A 45 -4.83 -3.73 0.04
N SER A 46 -5.91 -2.96 0.19
CA SER A 46 -7.19 -3.50 0.63
C SER A 46 -7.96 -4.13 -0.53
N ASP A 47 -8.85 -5.04 -0.18
CA ASP A 47 -9.83 -5.71 -1.04
C ASP A 47 -10.82 -4.74 -1.72
N TRP A 48 -11.00 -3.54 -1.17
CA TRP A 48 -11.88 -2.49 -1.68
C TRP A 48 -11.12 -1.42 -2.50
N GLY A 49 -9.84 -1.64 -2.80
CA GLY A 49 -9.03 -0.74 -3.64
C GLY A 49 -8.32 0.39 -2.90
N GLY A 50 -8.34 0.39 -1.56
CA GLY A 50 -7.53 1.27 -0.74
C GLY A 50 -6.06 0.90 -0.82
N ARG A 51 -5.18 1.90 -0.94
CA ARG A 51 -3.74 1.70 -0.94
C ARG A 51 -3.11 2.61 0.11
N SER A 52 -2.36 2.03 1.04
CA SER A 52 -1.60 2.79 2.03
C SER A 52 -0.15 2.34 1.99
N GLU A 53 0.76 3.28 2.10
CA GLU A 53 2.20 3.05 1.99
C GLU A 53 2.87 3.56 3.26
N LEU A 54 3.69 2.73 3.88
CA LEU A 54 4.57 3.07 4.98
C LEU A 54 6.01 3.04 4.49
N GLU A 55 6.79 4.07 4.78
CA GLU A 55 8.18 4.19 4.33
C GLU A 55 9.08 4.52 5.52
N ILE A 56 10.20 3.81 5.63
CA ILE A 56 11.32 4.18 6.51
C ILE A 56 12.35 4.88 5.65
N ASP A 57 12.51 6.19 5.87
CA ASP A 57 13.45 7.00 5.11
C ASP A 57 14.91 6.79 5.57
N ARG A 58 15.84 7.43 4.86
CA ARG A 58 17.28 7.35 5.13
C ARG A 58 17.70 7.95 6.47
N LYS A 59 16.83 8.75 7.09
CA LYS A 59 17.04 9.36 8.42
C LYS A 59 16.31 8.55 9.49
N ALA A 60 15.93 7.31 9.19
CA ALA A 60 15.16 6.41 10.06
C ALA A 60 13.82 6.99 10.52
N ARG A 61 13.22 7.91 9.75
CA ARG A 61 11.88 8.45 10.01
C ARG A 61 10.84 7.62 9.29
N ILE A 62 9.71 7.41 9.96
CA ILE A 62 8.61 6.63 9.42
C ILE A 62 7.55 7.59 8.86
N TRP A 63 7.25 7.40 7.58
CA TRP A 63 6.26 8.15 6.83
C TRP A 63 5.10 7.25 6.46
N ALA A 64 3.90 7.83 6.45
CA ALA A 64 2.72 7.20 5.91
C ALA A 64 2.20 8.00 4.71
N ARG A 65 1.65 7.30 3.73
CA ARG A 65 0.93 7.87 2.60
C ARG A 65 -0.34 7.06 2.40
N VAL A 66 -1.47 7.73 2.56
CA VAL A 66 -2.78 7.13 2.28
C VAL A 66 -3.19 7.53 0.86
N SER A 67 -3.37 6.53 -0.01
CA SER A 67 -3.66 6.69 -1.43
C SER A 67 -2.61 7.53 -2.16
N ARG A 68 -3.00 8.39 -3.10
CA ARG A 68 -2.10 9.27 -3.86
C ARG A 68 -1.87 10.63 -3.18
N LYS A 69 -2.05 10.71 -1.86
CA LYS A 69 -1.89 11.96 -1.10
C LYS A 69 -0.42 12.20 -0.71
N GLN A 70 -0.16 13.36 -0.10
CA GLN A 70 1.15 13.71 0.43
C GLN A 70 1.60 12.76 1.54
N LYS A 71 2.93 12.64 1.72
CA LYS A 71 3.51 11.94 2.86
C LYS A 71 3.18 12.70 4.15
N ILE A 72 2.78 11.96 5.18
CA ILE A 72 2.56 12.47 6.54
C ILE A 72 3.41 11.64 7.51
N SER A 73 3.74 12.21 8.67
CA SER A 73 4.43 11.44 9.71
C SER A 73 3.52 10.31 10.21
N ILE A 74 4.10 9.15 10.53
CA ILE A 74 3.35 8.03 11.14
C ILE A 74 2.62 8.46 12.41
N LEU A 75 3.20 9.40 13.18
CA LEU A 75 2.60 9.91 14.41
C LEU A 75 1.25 10.61 14.16
N VAL A 76 1.14 11.32 13.03
CA VAL A 76 -0.10 11.99 12.63
C VAL A 76 -1.15 10.95 12.25
N LEU A 77 -0.76 9.89 11.55
CA LEU A 77 -1.66 8.79 11.23
C LEU A 77 -2.15 8.07 12.49
N SER A 78 -1.24 7.70 13.40
CA SER A 78 -1.60 7.05 14.68
C SER A 78 -2.52 7.92 15.53
N SER A 79 -2.25 9.23 15.58
CA SER A 79 -3.12 10.17 16.30
C SER A 79 -4.51 10.28 15.66
N ALA A 80 -4.59 10.30 14.32
CA ALA A 80 -5.87 10.28 13.61
C ALA A 80 -6.64 8.95 13.81
N MET A 81 -5.95 7.86 14.14
CA MET A 81 -6.55 6.56 14.48
C MET A 81 -7.01 6.47 15.95
N GLY A 82 -6.77 7.50 16.76
CA GLY A 82 -7.24 7.59 18.14
C GLY A 82 -6.17 7.38 19.21
N SER A 83 -4.93 7.05 18.83
CA SER A 83 -3.86 6.88 19.81
C SER A 83 -3.31 8.22 20.27
N ASN A 84 -3.02 8.34 21.57
CA ASN A 84 -2.31 9.49 22.10
C ASN A 84 -0.78 9.25 22.10
N LEU A 85 0.01 10.31 22.28
CA LEU A 85 1.47 10.20 22.23
C LEU A 85 2.03 9.22 23.27
N ARG A 86 1.44 9.16 24.47
CA ARG A 86 1.89 8.26 25.53
C ARG A 86 1.66 6.80 25.13
N GLU A 87 0.46 6.48 24.66
CA GLU A 87 0.12 5.14 24.17
C GLU A 87 1.03 4.72 23.01
N ILE A 88 1.34 5.63 22.08
CA ILE A 88 2.28 5.33 20.98
C ILE A 88 3.66 4.98 21.53
N LEU A 89 4.17 5.74 22.49
CA LEU A 89 5.49 5.51 23.09
C LEU A 89 5.53 4.21 23.91
N ASP A 90 4.50 3.96 24.72
CA ASP A 90 4.38 2.75 25.55
C ASP A 90 4.34 1.47 24.70
N ASN A 91 3.71 1.51 23.51
CA ASN A 91 3.66 0.38 22.58
C ASN A 91 4.97 0.15 21.82
N VAL A 92 5.76 1.21 21.56
CA VAL A 92 7.02 1.11 20.81
C VAL A 92 8.19 0.76 21.74
N PHE A 93 8.19 1.28 22.96
CA PHE A 93 9.22 1.06 23.98
C PHE A 93 8.58 0.47 25.24
N PRO A 94 8.31 -0.85 25.28
CA PRO A 94 7.59 -1.48 26.38
C PRO A 94 8.43 -1.66 27.68
N PHE A 95 9.28 -0.70 28.04
CA PHE A 95 10.15 -0.75 29.23
C PHE A 95 10.04 0.51 30.09
#